data_AF-A0A1Y3VB60-F1
#
_entry.id   AF-A0A1Y3VB60-F1
#
_cell.length_a   1.000
_cell.length_b   1.000
_cell.length_c   1.000
_cell.angle_alpha   90.00
_cell.angle_beta   90.00
_cell.angle_gamma   90.00
#
_symmetry.space_group_name_H-M   'P 1'
#
loop_
_entity.id
_entity.type
_entity.pdbx_description
1 polymer ?
#
loop_
_entity_poly.entity_id
_entity_poly.type
_entity_poly.pdbx_seq_one_letter_code
_entity_poly.pdbx_strand_id
1 'polypeptide(L)'
;MKWFFKCIRNYVNFSGRARRTEFWYFILFSCLLLIVAMALDVVCFNTPYGVFYLLVALFLFLPQLAVSARRLHDTGRTSKWLLWNYLALLVWAVAALVLSGLSAFAGGRDASAWFLIVLCGGCVLFFIWEIVFLVWFCLPGTPGENRYGPDPKQPDQEKSAPESV
;
A
#
# COMPACT_ATOMS: atom_id res chain seq x y z
N MET A 1 -8.27 0.71 -17.91
CA MET A 1 -9.09 1.86 -17.42
C MET A 1 -10.28 1.44 -16.54
N LYS A 2 -11.14 0.47 -16.92
CA LYS A 2 -12.32 0.09 -16.09
C LYS A 2 -12.02 -0.20 -14.61
N TRP A 3 -10.89 -0.85 -14.33
CA TRP A 3 -10.47 -1.19 -12.96
C TRP A 3 -10.10 0.04 -12.13
N PHE A 4 -9.45 1.03 -12.74
CA PHE A 4 -9.09 2.27 -12.06
C PHE A 4 -10.34 3.01 -11.57
N PHE A 5 -11.30 3.26 -12.48
CA PHE A 5 -12.57 3.89 -12.11
C PHE A 5 -13.38 3.06 -11.11
N LYS A 6 -13.31 1.73 -11.16
CA LYS A 6 -13.94 0.86 -10.15
C LYS A 6 -13.36 1.13 -8.76
N CYS A 7 -12.05 1.24 -8.63
CA CYS A 7 -11.39 1.54 -7.35
C CYS A 7 -11.71 2.96 -6.85
N ILE A 8 -11.70 3.96 -7.74
CA ILE A 8 -12.07 5.34 -7.39
C ILE A 8 -13.54 5.43 -6.93
N ARG A 9 -14.47 4.72 -7.59
CA ARG A 9 -15.87 4.68 -7.16
C ARG A 9 -16.08 3.93 -5.84
N ASN A 10 -15.19 3.00 -5.52
CA ASN A 10 -15.26 2.16 -4.32
C ASN A 10 -14.13 2.48 -3.32
N TYR A 11 -13.83 3.77 -3.14
CA TYR A 11 -12.61 4.25 -2.48
C TYR A 11 -12.62 4.18 -0.95
N VAL A 12 -13.80 4.13 -0.31
CA VAL A 12 -13.98 3.99 1.15
C VAL A 12 -14.54 2.65 1.57
N ASN A 13 -14.70 1.73 0.62
CA ASN A 13 -15.18 0.39 0.91
C ASN A 13 -14.00 -0.55 1.16
N PHE A 14 -13.77 -0.83 2.44
CA PHE A 14 -12.72 -1.75 2.90
C PHE A 14 -13.20 -3.20 2.99
N SER A 15 -14.49 -3.45 2.72
CA SER A 15 -15.12 -4.77 2.77
C SER A 15 -15.14 -5.42 1.38
N GLY A 16 -15.20 -6.74 1.35
CA GLY A 16 -15.16 -7.51 0.11
C GLY A 16 -13.75 -7.86 -0.35
N ARG A 17 -13.65 -8.28 -1.61
CA ARG A 17 -12.45 -8.85 -2.22
C ARG A 17 -12.08 -8.12 -3.51
N ALA A 18 -10.78 -7.96 -3.76
CA ALA A 18 -10.24 -7.41 -4.99
C ALA A 18 -9.33 -8.42 -5.68
N ARG A 19 -9.60 -8.69 -6.97
CA ARG A 19 -8.77 -9.58 -7.79
C ARG A 19 -7.44 -8.93 -8.16
N ARG A 20 -6.45 -9.76 -8.50
CA ARG A 20 -5.11 -9.33 -8.95
C ARG A 20 -5.14 -8.25 -10.03
N THR A 21 -5.95 -8.42 -11.07
CA THR A 21 -6.01 -7.42 -12.15
C THR A 21 -6.62 -6.10 -11.68
N GLU A 22 -7.62 -6.12 -10.78
CA GLU A 22 -8.18 -4.89 -10.21
C GLU A 22 -7.10 -4.10 -9.47
N PHE A 23 -6.37 -4.79 -8.60
CA PHE A 23 -5.25 -4.24 -7.84
C PHE A 23 -4.13 -3.72 -8.75
N TRP A 24 -3.53 -4.57 -9.59
CA TRP A 24 -2.35 -4.20 -10.39
C TRP A 24 -2.62 -3.14 -11.44
N TYR A 25 -3.80 -3.11 -12.06
CA TYR A 25 -4.15 -1.99 -12.93
C TYR A 25 -4.34 -0.70 -12.14
N PHE A 26 -4.95 -0.74 -10.95
CA PHE A 26 -5.05 0.44 -10.11
C PHE A 26 -3.66 0.98 -9.73
N ILE A 27 -2.75 0.11 -9.24
CA ILE A 27 -1.37 0.50 -8.93
C ILE A 27 -0.68 1.13 -10.13
N LEU A 28 -0.75 0.49 -11.31
CA LEU A 28 -0.12 1.00 -12.53
C LEU A 28 -0.61 2.42 -12.89
N PHE A 29 -1.93 2.64 -12.94
CA PHE A 29 -2.48 3.95 -13.28
C PHE A 29 -2.19 5.00 -12.21
N SER A 30 -2.22 4.63 -10.92
CA SER A 30 -1.82 5.51 -9.82
C SER A 30 -0.35 5.95 -9.93
N CYS A 31 0.56 5.02 -10.26
CA CYS A 31 1.97 5.35 -10.51
C CYS A 31 2.13 6.31 -11.68
N LEU A 32 1.43 6.08 -12.79
CA LEU A 32 1.47 6.99 -13.95
C LEU A 32 0.97 8.39 -13.60
N LEU A 33 -0.13 8.52 -12.86
CA LEU A 33 -0.65 9.82 -12.41
C LEU A 33 0.35 10.55 -11.51
N LEU A 34 0.99 9.84 -10.57
CA LEU A 34 2.01 10.41 -9.70
C LEU A 34 3.26 10.85 -10.47
N ILE A 35 3.70 10.09 -11.49
CA ILE A 35 4.82 10.48 -12.36
C ILE A 35 4.49 11.74 -13.15
N VAL A 36 3.28 11.84 -13.71
CA VAL A 36 2.82 13.05 -14.42
C VAL A 36 2.78 14.24 -13.47
N ALA A 37 2.25 14.06 -12.26
CA ALA A 37 2.20 15.11 -11.24
C ALA A 37 3.60 15.59 -10.83
N MET A 38 4.53 14.64 -10.63
CA MET A 38 5.95 14.92 -10.34
C MET A 38 6.60 15.73 -11.49
N ALA A 39 6.34 15.36 -12.75
CA ALA A 39 6.88 16.10 -13.89
C ALA A 39 6.33 17.54 -13.97
N LEU A 40 5.03 17.72 -13.69
CA LEU A 40 4.42 19.06 -13.64
C LEU A 40 5.04 19.91 -12.52
N ASP A 41 5.29 19.34 -11.35
CA ASP A 41 5.95 20.07 -10.25
C ASP A 41 7.38 20.49 -10.61
N VAL A 42 8.15 19.62 -11.30
CA VAL A 42 9.50 19.96 -11.76
C VAL A 42 9.46 21.13 -12.75
N VAL A 43 8.53 21.10 -13.72
CA VAL A 43 8.42 22.14 -14.75
C VAL A 43 7.92 23.48 -14.17
N CYS A 44 6.93 23.44 -13.29
CA CYS A 44 6.28 24.66 -12.77
C CYS A 44 6.99 25.27 -11.56
N PHE A 45 7.62 24.44 -10.72
CA PHE A 45 8.12 24.85 -9.39
C PHE A 45 9.57 24.44 -9.13
N ASN A 46 10.24 23.78 -10.07
CA ASN A 46 11.62 23.29 -9.93
C ASN A 46 11.83 22.38 -8.71
N THR A 47 10.81 21.59 -8.35
CA THR A 47 10.85 20.60 -7.27
C THR A 47 10.14 19.31 -7.72
N PRO A 48 10.65 18.12 -7.38
CA PRO A 48 9.96 16.86 -7.70
C PRO A 48 8.70 16.62 -6.85
N TYR A 49 8.62 17.21 -5.66
CA TYR A 49 7.50 16.96 -4.74
C TYR A 49 6.84 18.29 -4.38
N GLY A 50 5.95 18.75 -5.27
CA GLY A 50 5.21 20.00 -5.12
C GLY A 50 3.73 19.79 -4.86
N VAL A 51 2.94 20.80 -5.23
CA VAL A 51 1.49 20.82 -4.99
C VAL A 51 0.75 19.80 -5.84
N PHE A 52 1.17 19.56 -7.09
CA PHE A 52 0.49 18.61 -7.95
C PHE A 52 0.64 17.18 -7.43
N TYR A 53 1.86 16.79 -7.07
CA TYR A 53 2.14 15.49 -6.47
C TYR A 53 1.36 15.28 -5.18
N LEU A 54 1.35 16.28 -4.28
CA LEU A 54 0.60 16.23 -3.03
C LEU A 54 -0.90 16.02 -3.26
N LEU A 55 -1.52 16.79 -4.16
CA LEU A 55 -2.94 16.68 -4.44
C LEU A 55 -3.32 15.30 -5.01
N VAL A 56 -2.52 14.79 -5.95
CA VAL A 56 -2.74 13.46 -6.53
C VAL A 56 -2.52 12.36 -5.49
N ALA A 57 -1.50 12.48 -4.65
CA ALA A 57 -1.24 11.53 -3.56
C ALA A 57 -2.40 11.49 -2.56
N LEU A 58 -2.92 12.66 -2.14
CA LEU A 58 -4.06 12.75 -1.23
C LEU A 58 -5.33 12.17 -1.86
N PHE A 59 -5.59 12.48 -3.14
CA PHE A 59 -6.73 11.92 -3.87
C PHE A 59 -6.68 10.38 -3.94
N LEU A 60 -5.50 9.81 -4.18
CA LEU A 60 -5.31 8.36 -4.31
C LEU A 60 -5.16 7.63 -2.99
N PHE A 61 -4.92 8.34 -1.88
CA PHE A 61 -4.62 7.75 -0.57
C PHE A 61 -5.69 6.76 -0.09
N LEU A 62 -6.95 7.20 0.01
CA LEU A 62 -8.05 6.34 0.46
C LEU A 62 -8.33 5.17 -0.50
N PRO A 63 -8.47 5.36 -1.83
CA PRO A 63 -8.68 4.23 -2.73
C PRO A 63 -7.52 3.22 -2.71
N GLN A 64 -6.28 3.68 -2.55
CA GLN A 64 -5.10 2.80 -2.38
C GLN A 64 -5.21 1.92 -1.14
N LEU A 65 -5.63 2.49 0.00
CA LEU A 65 -5.87 1.72 1.22
C LEU A 65 -7.00 0.72 1.03
N ALA A 66 -8.14 1.15 0.47
CA ALA A 66 -9.31 0.30 0.29
C ALA A 66 -9.06 -0.88 -0.64
N VAL A 67 -8.41 -0.67 -1.79
CA VAL A 67 -8.09 -1.76 -2.72
C VAL A 67 -7.04 -2.71 -2.16
N SER A 68 -6.05 -2.20 -1.41
CA SER A 68 -5.04 -3.03 -0.74
C SER A 68 -5.67 -3.92 0.35
N ALA A 69 -6.61 -3.37 1.13
CA ALA A 69 -7.34 -4.12 2.14
C ALA A 69 -8.17 -5.25 1.52
N ARG A 70 -8.95 -4.93 0.48
CA ARG A 70 -9.74 -5.93 -0.28
C ARG A 70 -8.86 -6.95 -0.98
N ARG A 71 -7.64 -6.59 -1.37
CA ARG A 71 -6.68 -7.51 -1.97
C ARG A 71 -6.12 -8.50 -0.94
N LEU A 72 -5.81 -8.04 0.27
CA LEU A 72 -5.42 -8.93 1.38
C LEU A 72 -6.54 -9.91 1.73
N HIS A 73 -7.78 -9.41 1.81
CA HIS A 73 -8.96 -10.24 2.03
C HIS A 73 -9.12 -11.34 0.98
N ASP A 74 -8.82 -11.04 -0.29
CA ASP A 74 -8.87 -12.05 -1.36
C ASP A 74 -7.88 -13.20 -1.16
N THR A 75 -6.80 -12.98 -0.40
CA THR A 75 -5.84 -14.04 -0.01
C THR A 75 -6.09 -14.63 1.38
N GLY A 76 -7.28 -14.37 1.97
CA GLY A 76 -7.67 -14.84 3.30
C GLY A 76 -7.05 -14.08 4.48
N ARG A 77 -6.23 -13.05 4.22
CA ARG A 77 -5.50 -12.29 5.25
C ARG A 77 -6.33 -11.14 5.79
N THR A 78 -6.06 -10.75 7.03
CA THR A 78 -6.69 -9.59 7.66
C THR A 78 -6.12 -8.28 7.13
N SER A 79 -6.97 -7.27 6.92
CA SER A 79 -6.54 -5.91 6.53
C SER A 79 -5.73 -5.20 7.63
N LYS A 80 -5.76 -5.70 8.88
CA LYS A 80 -4.91 -5.19 9.98
C LYS A 80 -3.41 -5.25 9.67
N TRP A 81 -2.99 -6.17 8.80
CA TRP A 81 -1.60 -6.21 8.34
C TRP A 81 -1.17 -4.89 7.69
N LEU A 82 -2.04 -4.20 6.94
CA LEU A 82 -1.74 -2.88 6.38
C LEU A 82 -1.51 -1.84 7.47
N LEU A 83 -2.34 -1.85 8.52
CA LEU A 83 -2.19 -0.92 9.63
C LEU A 83 -0.85 -1.14 10.35
N TRP A 84 -0.47 -2.39 10.59
CA TRP A 84 0.84 -2.73 11.13
C TRP A 84 1.99 -2.35 10.21
N ASN A 85 1.80 -2.41 8.89
CA ASN A 85 2.80 -1.92 7.94
C ASN A 85 3.07 -0.42 8.13
N TYR A 86 2.01 0.39 8.12
CA TYR A 86 2.14 1.84 8.29
C TYR A 86 2.61 2.23 9.69
N LEU A 87 2.19 1.51 10.73
CA LEU A 87 2.66 1.76 12.09
C LEU A 87 4.15 1.42 12.24
N ALA A 88 4.61 0.28 11.70
CA ALA A 88 6.03 -0.09 11.73
C ALA A 88 6.89 0.96 11.03
N LEU A 89 6.45 1.44 9.85
CA LEU A 89 7.11 2.53 9.14
C LEU A 89 7.17 3.81 9.97
N LEU A 90 6.05 4.20 10.60
CA LEU A 90 5.98 5.39 11.44
C LEU A 90 6.90 5.30 12.66
N VAL A 91 6.86 4.17 13.38
CA VAL A 91 7.73 3.94 14.56
C VAL A 91 9.20 4.01 14.16
N TRP A 92 9.57 3.38 13.04
CA TRP A 92 10.95 3.42 12.56
C TRP A 92 11.38 4.84 12.14
N ALA A 93 10.54 5.58 11.41
CA ALA A 93 10.83 6.94 10.99
C ALA A 93 11.01 7.90 12.19
N VAL A 94 10.14 7.77 13.20
CA VAL A 94 10.24 8.55 14.45
C VAL A 94 11.49 8.17 15.23
N ALA A 95 11.81 6.87 15.37
CA ALA A 95 13.02 6.42 16.04
C ALA A 95 14.30 6.95 15.35
N ALA A 96 14.34 6.91 14.02
CA ALA A 96 15.44 7.50 13.24
C ALA A 96 15.55 9.01 13.48
N LEU A 97 14.42 9.75 13.46
CA LEU A 97 14.41 11.19 13.72
C LEU A 97 14.92 11.53 15.13
N VAL A 98 14.47 10.80 16.15
CA VAL A 98 14.89 11.01 17.55
C VAL A 98 16.38 10.72 17.73
N LEU A 99 16.88 9.63 17.14
CA LEU A 99 18.30 9.28 17.20
C LEU A 99 19.19 10.31 16.47
N SER A 100 18.73 10.80 15.31
CA SER A 100 19.38 11.90 14.59
C SER A 100 19.39 13.20 15.40
N GLY A 101 18.30 13.51 16.10
CA GLY A 101 18.25 14.69 16.97
C GLY A 101 19.21 14.57 18.16
N LEU A 102 19.15 13.46 18.89
CA LEU A 102 19.99 13.22 20.07
C LEU A 102 21.49 13.26 19.74
N SER A 103 21.89 12.66 18.62
CA SER A 103 23.29 12.68 18.16
C SER A 103 23.78 14.09 17.83
N ALA A 104 22.93 14.94 17.25
CA ALA A 104 23.25 16.35 16.99
C ALA A 104 23.47 17.15 18.28
N PHE A 105 22.70 16.87 19.33
CA PHE A 105 22.87 17.51 20.65
C PHE A 105 24.09 17.01 21.43
N ALA A 106 24.47 15.74 21.28
CA ALA A 106 25.54 15.12 22.07
C ALA A 106 26.96 15.41 21.55
N GLY A 107 27.13 16.04 20.39
CA GLY A 107 28.44 16.42 19.83
C GLY A 107 29.40 15.25 19.50
N GLY A 108 28.95 14.00 19.66
CA GLY A 108 29.78 12.81 19.48
C GLY A 108 29.86 12.39 18.02
N ARG A 109 31.06 12.47 17.43
CA ARG A 109 31.35 11.94 16.08
C ARG A 109 30.97 10.46 15.93
N ASP A 110 31.04 9.69 17.02
CA ASP A 110 30.71 8.26 17.06
C ASP A 110 29.19 7.97 17.06
N ALA A 111 28.37 8.95 17.45
CA ALA A 111 26.90 8.81 17.45
C ALA A 111 26.34 8.74 16.01
N SER A 112 27.07 9.30 15.04
CA SER A 112 26.68 9.27 13.63
C SER A 112 26.79 7.86 13.00
N ALA A 113 27.79 7.05 13.41
CA ALA A 113 27.96 5.71 12.88
C ALA A 113 26.88 4.73 13.38
N TRP A 114 26.56 4.79 14.68
CA TRP A 114 25.47 4.01 15.26
C TRP A 114 24.10 4.38 14.69
N PHE A 115 23.87 5.67 14.43
CA PHE A 115 22.68 6.14 13.73
C PHE A 115 22.54 5.49 12.34
N LEU A 116 23.62 5.45 11.56
CA LEU A 116 23.61 4.83 10.23
C LEU A 116 23.37 3.31 10.30
N ILE A 117 23.92 2.62 11.29
CA ILE A 117 23.70 1.18 11.47
C ILE A 117 22.22 0.88 11.78
N VAL A 118 21.61 1.65 12.70
CA VAL A 118 20.19 1.49 13.05
C VAL A 118 19.29 1.84 11.87
N LEU A 119 19.61 2.92 11.14
CA LEU A 119 18.90 3.33 9.94
C LEU A 119 18.96 2.24 8.87
N CYS A 120 20.16 1.79 8.49
CA CYS A 120 20.36 0.78 7.47
C CYS A 120 19.74 -0.57 7.87
N GLY A 121 19.91 -1.01 9.12
CA GLY A 121 19.33 -2.24 9.62
C GLY A 121 17.80 -2.22 9.58
N GLY A 122 17.18 -1.12 10.02
CA GLY A 122 15.73 -0.98 9.94
C GLY A 122 15.21 -0.87 8.51
N CYS A 123 15.92 -0.18 7.61
CA CYS A 123 15.61 -0.17 6.18
C CYS A 123 15.60 -1.59 5.59
N VAL A 124 16.58 -2.43 5.93
CA VAL A 124 16.67 -3.81 5.43
C VAL A 124 15.51 -4.65 5.92
N LEU A 125 15.18 -4.59 7.23
CA LEU A 125 14.05 -5.32 7.79
C LEU A 125 12.72 -4.86 7.17
N PHE A 126 12.55 -3.55 7.00
CA PHE A 126 11.38 -2.97 6.34
C PHE A 126 11.29 -3.43 4.88
N PHE A 127 12.42 -3.46 4.16
CA PHE A 127 12.46 -3.93 2.78
C PHE A 127 12.09 -5.42 2.65
N ILE A 128 12.59 -6.27 3.54
CA ILE A 128 12.19 -7.69 3.61
C ILE A 128 10.67 -7.79 3.83
N TRP A 129 10.12 -6.97 4.71
CA TRP A 129 8.69 -6.94 5.01
C TRP A 129 7.84 -6.48 3.81
N GLU A 130 8.29 -5.47 3.07
CA GLU A 130 7.64 -5.01 1.84
C GLU A 130 7.67 -6.09 0.73
N ILE A 131 8.74 -6.87 0.65
CA ILE A 131 8.79 -8.05 -0.25
C ILE A 131 7.71 -9.06 0.14
N VAL A 132 7.51 -9.34 1.43
CA VAL A 132 6.44 -10.25 1.89
C VAL A 132 5.06 -9.72 1.47
N PHE A 133 4.81 -8.43 1.64
CA PHE A 133 3.58 -7.78 1.19
C PHE A 133 3.38 -7.87 -0.33
N LEU A 134 4.43 -7.60 -1.10
CA LEU A 134 4.43 -7.72 -2.55
C LEU A 134 4.07 -9.14 -2.98
N VAL A 135 4.71 -10.15 -2.36
CA VAL A 135 4.39 -11.57 -2.60
C VAL A 135 2.92 -11.82 -2.32
N TRP A 136 2.37 -11.37 -1.18
CA TRP A 136 0.96 -11.52 -0.86
C TRP A 136 0.04 -10.88 -1.90
N PHE A 137 0.39 -9.71 -2.44
CA PHE A 137 -0.39 -9.07 -3.50
C PHE A 137 -0.31 -9.83 -4.83
N CYS A 138 0.76 -10.56 -5.10
CA CYS A 138 0.96 -11.40 -6.28
C CYS A 138 0.29 -12.79 -6.20
N LEU A 139 0.14 -13.36 -5.00
CA LEU A 139 -0.43 -14.70 -4.79
C LEU A 139 -1.84 -14.86 -5.36
N PRO A 140 -2.27 -16.03 -5.83
CA PRO A 140 -3.66 -16.23 -6.21
C PRO A 140 -4.59 -16.00 -5.00
N GLY A 141 -5.79 -15.47 -5.26
CA GLY A 141 -6.85 -15.41 -4.25
C GLY A 141 -7.38 -16.81 -3.90
N THR A 142 -8.08 -16.91 -2.77
CA THR A 142 -8.72 -18.16 -2.33
C THR A 142 -9.85 -18.54 -3.28
N PRO A 143 -9.89 -19.78 -3.82
CA PRO A 143 -11.00 -20.22 -4.67
C PRO A 143 -12.30 -20.30 -3.85
N GLY A 144 -13.43 -19.98 -4.47
CA GLY A 144 -14.74 -20.01 -3.83
C GLY A 144 -14.97 -18.87 -2.81
N GLU A 145 -15.98 -19.03 -1.96
CA GLU A 145 -16.30 -18.06 -0.91
C GLU A 145 -15.26 -18.10 0.22
N ASN A 146 -14.92 -16.93 0.75
CA ASN A 146 -14.17 -16.83 2.00
C ASN A 146 -14.91 -15.90 2.97
N ARG A 147 -14.41 -15.75 4.20
CA ARG A 147 -15.03 -14.88 5.24
C ARG A 147 -15.25 -13.41 4.84
N TYR A 148 -14.70 -12.96 3.71
CA TYR A 148 -14.81 -11.61 3.18
C TYR A 148 -15.72 -11.52 1.95
N GLY A 149 -16.31 -12.63 1.50
CA GLY A 149 -17.28 -12.69 0.42
C GLY A 149 -16.91 -13.63 -0.74
N PRO A 150 -17.74 -13.64 -1.81
CA PRO A 150 -17.64 -14.57 -2.92
C PRO A 150 -16.39 -14.32 -3.81
N ASP A 151 -16.01 -15.32 -4.60
CA ASP A 151 -14.85 -15.23 -5.51
C ASP A 151 -15.08 -14.15 -6.59
N PRO A 152 -14.24 -13.11 -6.68
CA PRO A 152 -14.34 -12.08 -7.72
C PRO A 152 -14.18 -12.59 -9.17
N LYS A 153 -13.73 -13.84 -9.37
CA LYS A 153 -13.60 -14.47 -10.69
C LYS A 153 -14.91 -15.12 -11.17
N GLN A 154 -15.78 -15.53 -10.26
CA GLN A 154 -16.99 -16.30 -10.57
C GLN A 154 -18.20 -15.73 -9.80
N PRO A 155 -18.67 -14.52 -10.15
CA PRO A 155 -19.83 -13.92 -9.50
C PRO A 155 -21.13 -14.71 -9.72
N ASP A 156 -21.19 -15.59 -10.74
CA ASP A 156 -22.43 -16.25 -11.18
C ASP A 156 -22.53 -17.74 -10.82
N GLN A 157 -21.46 -18.40 -10.36
CA GLN A 157 -21.52 -19.85 -10.03
C GLN A 157 -22.39 -20.16 -8.80
N GLU A 158 -22.69 -19.16 -8.00
CA GLU A 158 -23.60 -19.24 -6.85
C GLU A 158 -25.07 -19.35 -7.27
N LYS A 159 -25.46 -18.83 -8.44
CA LYS A 159 -26.84 -18.96 -8.97
C LYS A 159 -27.14 -20.33 -9.57
N SER A 160 -26.12 -21.17 -9.75
CA SER A 160 -26.22 -22.48 -10.39
C SER A 160 -25.98 -23.66 -9.44
N ALA A 161 -25.69 -23.41 -8.16
CA ALA A 161 -25.65 -24.48 -7.18
C ALA A 161 -27.10 -24.98 -6.97
N PRO A 162 -27.41 -26.26 -7.23
CA PRO A 162 -28.71 -26.79 -6.89
C PRO A 162 -28.92 -26.63 -5.39
N GLU A 163 -30.05 -26.04 -4.99
CA GLU A 163 -30.51 -26.04 -3.60
C GLU A 163 -30.41 -27.48 -3.09
N SER A 164 -29.48 -27.73 -2.18
CA SER A 164 -29.37 -29.03 -1.52
C SER A 164 -30.62 -29.19 -0.65
N VAL A 165 -31.60 -29.91 -1.20
CA VAL A 165 -32.81 -30.41 -0.53
C VAL A 165 -32.43 -31.25 0.69
#